data_AF-A0A6M0RAD5-F1
#
_entry.id   AF-A0A6M0RAD5-F1
#
_cell.length_a   1.000
_cell.length_b   1.000
_cell.length_c   1.000
_cell.angle_alpha   90.00
_cell.angle_beta   90.00
_cell.angle_gamma   90.00
#
_symmetry.space_group_name_H-M   'P 1'
#
loop_
_entity.id
_entity.type
_entity.pdbx_description
1 polymer ?
#
loop_
_entity_poly.entity_id
_entity_poly.type
_entity_poly.pdbx_seq_one_letter_code
_entity_poly.pdbx_strand_id
1 'polypeptide(L)'
;MKKILSILMVLTLTFGLVACGSKTSKTTDNKPKETKQEIAKDDKETKQEIDKDKKEDLKNKIQDTLKDREVVSIDIFTFNNGEPKASIQLKDNILKADIKKDEATELCKKIGEKIKPICSKYDIELIDKDNQLNFM
;
A
#
# COMPACT_ATOMS: atom_id res chain seq x y z
N MET A 1 -14.64 -13.19 35.89
CA MET A 1 -13.33 -12.91 36.51
C MET A 1 -12.43 -12.30 35.44
N LYS A 2 -12.14 -10.99 35.55
CA LYS A 2 -11.30 -10.24 34.60
C LYS A 2 -9.84 -10.47 34.98
N LYS A 3 -9.01 -10.95 34.03
CA LYS A 3 -7.56 -11.05 34.22
C LYS A 3 -6.89 -9.88 33.51
N ILE A 4 -5.99 -9.25 34.25
CA ILE A 4 -5.41 -7.92 34.06
C ILE A 4 -3.96 -8.10 33.58
N LEU A 5 -3.59 -7.28 32.59
CA LEU A 5 -2.30 -6.61 32.42
C LEU A 5 -1.04 -7.45 32.18
N SER A 6 -0.45 -7.25 31.00
CA SER A 6 1.01 -7.16 30.88
C SER A 6 1.36 -6.27 29.69
N ILE A 7 1.52 -4.97 29.96
CA ILE A 7 2.17 -4.02 29.06
C ILE A 7 3.60 -3.92 29.57
N LEU A 8 4.58 -4.38 28.79
CA LEU A 8 5.98 -4.11 29.06
C LEU A 8 6.53 -3.23 27.93
N MET A 9 6.51 -1.92 28.21
CA MET A 9 7.23 -0.89 27.46
C MET A 9 8.72 -1.04 27.82
N VAL A 10 9.59 -1.28 26.83
CA VAL A 10 11.03 -1.08 27.00
C VAL A 10 11.47 -0.02 25.99
N LEU A 11 11.46 1.23 26.46
CA LEU A 11 12.20 2.32 25.85
C LEU A 11 13.70 2.04 26.02
N THR A 12 14.42 1.93 24.91
CA THR A 12 15.88 2.12 24.90
C THR A 12 16.23 3.24 23.93
N LEU A 13 16.16 4.47 24.46
CA LEU A 13 16.91 5.60 23.93
C LEU A 13 18.34 5.49 24.44
N THR A 14 19.29 5.17 23.57
CA THR A 14 20.70 5.48 23.86
C THR A 14 21.29 6.23 22.67
N PHE A 15 21.50 7.52 22.92
CA PHE A 15 22.14 8.47 22.04
C PHE A 15 23.62 8.11 21.87
N GLY A 16 24.03 7.77 20.66
CA GLY A 16 25.43 7.68 20.27
C GLY A 16 25.93 9.00 19.69
N LEU A 17 26.20 10.00 20.54
CA LEU A 17 26.98 11.17 20.14
C LEU A 17 28.46 10.90 20.41
N VAL A 18 29.15 10.38 19.39
CA VAL A 18 30.62 10.37 19.34
C VAL A 18 31.06 11.28 18.20
N ALA A 19 31.35 12.53 18.55
CA ALA A 19 32.21 13.40 17.78
C ALA A 19 33.27 13.97 18.74
N CYS A 20 34.30 13.16 18.95
CA CYS A 20 35.55 13.56 19.58
C CYS A 20 36.34 14.38 18.56
N GLY A 21 36.65 15.63 18.89
CA GLY A 21 37.39 16.54 18.02
C GLY A 21 37.90 17.74 18.81
N SER A 22 38.73 17.49 19.81
CA SER A 22 39.42 18.53 20.56
C SER A 22 40.59 19.11 19.76
N LYS A 23 40.71 20.44 19.76
CA LYS A 23 41.93 21.19 20.15
C LYS A 23 41.72 22.71 20.11
N THR A 24 41.65 23.28 21.31
CA THR A 24 42.54 24.36 21.81
C THR A 24 42.39 25.80 21.28
N SER A 25 41.64 26.58 22.08
CA SER A 25 42.02 27.84 22.75
C SER A 25 41.91 29.23 22.06
N LYS A 26 41.32 30.13 22.88
CA LYS A 26 41.50 31.60 23.04
C LYS A 26 40.51 32.56 22.35
N THR A 27 39.72 33.19 23.25
CA THR A 27 39.42 34.62 23.38
C THR A 27 38.54 35.33 22.34
N THR A 28 37.38 35.78 22.86
CA THR A 28 36.61 37.02 22.62
C THR A 28 36.98 37.85 21.38
N ASP A 29 36.03 38.04 20.46
CA ASP A 29 35.47 39.37 20.13
C ASP A 29 34.40 39.37 19.02
N ASN A 30 33.50 40.34 19.16
CA ASN A 30 32.32 40.64 18.35
C ASN A 30 32.57 40.85 16.83
N LYS A 31 31.79 40.19 15.96
CA LYS A 31 31.06 40.81 14.82
C LYS A 31 30.19 39.79 14.05
N PRO A 32 29.03 40.19 13.51
CA PRO A 32 28.07 39.28 12.90
C PRO A 32 28.47 38.95 11.46
N LYS A 33 28.37 37.68 11.09
CA LYS A 33 28.43 37.24 9.69
C LYS A 33 27.25 36.31 9.40
N GLU A 34 26.33 36.84 8.62
CA GLU A 34 25.20 36.14 8.01
C GLU A 34 25.68 34.81 7.42
N THR A 35 25.23 33.72 8.05
CA THR A 35 25.41 32.37 7.50
C THR A 35 24.03 31.94 7.03
N LYS A 36 23.93 31.78 5.71
CA LYS A 36 22.78 31.25 4.99
C LYS A 36 22.13 30.12 5.79
N GLN A 37 20.87 30.31 6.18
CA GLN A 37 19.98 29.19 6.46
C GLN A 37 19.87 28.40 5.15
N GLU A 38 20.70 27.39 5.00
CA GLU A 38 20.34 26.24 4.19
C GLU A 38 19.18 25.58 4.93
N ILE A 39 17.97 26.05 4.60
CA ILE A 39 16.74 25.35 4.95
C ILE A 39 16.89 24.02 4.22
N ALA A 40 17.35 23.01 4.95
CA ALA A 40 17.12 21.63 4.56
C ALA A 40 15.62 21.55 4.29
N LYS A 41 15.25 21.53 3.00
CA LYS A 41 13.93 21.11 2.57
C LYS A 41 13.86 19.66 3.01
N ASP A 42 13.37 19.48 4.23
CA ASP A 42 12.78 18.24 4.71
C ASP A 42 11.59 18.01 3.77
N ASP A 43 11.89 17.45 2.61
CA ASP A 43 10.93 16.95 1.63
C ASP A 43 10.27 15.74 2.29
N LYS A 44 9.47 16.01 3.32
CA LYS A 44 8.43 15.09 3.78
C LYS A 44 7.42 15.05 2.65
N GLU A 45 7.74 14.21 1.66
CA GLU A 45 6.80 13.72 0.67
C GLU A 45 5.55 13.31 1.46
N THR A 46 4.56 14.19 1.44
CA THR A 46 3.36 14.02 2.23
C THR A 46 2.61 12.93 1.51
N LYS A 47 2.75 11.69 1.98
CA LYS A 47 2.13 10.51 1.36
C LYS A 47 0.64 10.81 1.19
N GLN A 48 0.24 11.14 -0.02
CA GLN A 48 -1.12 11.52 -0.31
C GLN A 48 -1.96 10.24 -0.28
N GLU A 49 -2.81 10.10 0.73
CA GLU A 49 -3.72 8.96 0.82
C GLU A 49 -5.03 9.28 0.11
N ILE A 50 -5.58 8.27 -0.59
CA ILE A 50 -6.92 8.36 -1.14
C ILE A 50 -7.91 8.24 0.01
N ASP A 51 -8.88 9.15 0.04
CA ASP A 51 -9.94 9.15 1.04
C ASP A 51 -10.85 7.91 0.91
N LYS A 52 -11.59 7.62 1.98
CA LYS A 52 -12.43 6.43 2.07
C LYS A 52 -13.61 6.45 1.10
N ASP A 53 -14.19 7.62 0.85
CA ASP A 53 -15.37 7.75 0.00
C ASP A 53 -15.01 7.48 -1.46
N LYS A 54 -13.84 7.97 -1.90
CA LYS A 54 -13.28 7.67 -3.22
C LYS A 54 -12.89 6.20 -3.37
N LYS A 55 -12.36 5.55 -2.32
CA LYS A 55 -12.10 4.09 -2.34
C LYS A 55 -13.40 3.31 -2.54
N GLU A 56 -14.47 3.70 -1.84
CA GLU A 56 -15.77 3.03 -1.93
C GLU A 56 -16.47 3.27 -3.28
N ASP A 57 -16.42 4.49 -3.82
CA ASP A 57 -16.92 4.80 -5.17
C ASP A 57 -16.23 3.94 -6.25
N LEU A 58 -14.90 3.85 -6.19
CA LEU A 58 -14.14 3.00 -7.11
C LEU A 58 -14.51 1.53 -6.97
N LYS A 59 -14.64 1.03 -5.73
CA LYS A 59 -15.07 -0.34 -5.46
C LYS A 59 -16.44 -0.65 -6.07
N ASN A 60 -17.42 0.25 -5.88
CA ASN A 60 -18.76 0.10 -6.43
C ASN A 60 -18.78 0.12 -7.97
N LYS A 61 -17.98 0.99 -8.60
CA LYS A 61 -17.84 1.02 -10.06
C LYS A 61 -17.24 -0.27 -10.62
N ILE A 62 -16.21 -0.81 -9.97
CA ILE A 62 -15.62 -2.09 -10.36
C ILE A 62 -16.63 -3.23 -10.17
N GLN A 63 -17.36 -3.24 -9.05
CA GLN A 63 -18.39 -4.24 -8.77
C GLN A 63 -19.49 -4.24 -9.85
N ASP A 64 -20.02 -3.08 -10.25
CA ASP A 64 -21.03 -2.99 -11.32
C ASP A 64 -20.46 -3.41 -12.69
N THR A 65 -19.21 -3.05 -12.97
CA THR A 65 -18.51 -3.44 -14.21
C THR A 65 -18.32 -4.94 -14.34
N LEU A 66 -18.18 -5.64 -13.21
CA LEU A 66 -17.97 -7.08 -13.11
C LEU A 66 -19.21 -7.83 -12.62
N LYS A 67 -20.41 -7.24 -12.73
CA LYS A 67 -21.66 -7.87 -12.25
C LYS A 67 -22.02 -9.18 -12.94
N ASP A 68 -21.44 -9.46 -14.10
CA ASP A 68 -21.56 -10.72 -14.84
C ASP A 68 -20.61 -11.81 -14.32
N ARG A 69 -19.84 -11.52 -13.25
CA ARG A 69 -18.83 -12.40 -12.66
C ARG A 69 -19.08 -12.63 -11.18
N GLU A 70 -18.57 -13.74 -10.67
CA GLU A 70 -18.59 -14.04 -9.24
C GLU A 70 -17.39 -13.37 -8.56
N VAL A 71 -17.58 -12.13 -8.11
CA VAL A 71 -16.58 -11.37 -7.36
C VAL A 71 -16.52 -11.86 -5.92
N VAL A 72 -15.34 -12.26 -5.47
CA VAL A 72 -15.07 -12.68 -4.09
C VAL A 72 -14.71 -11.46 -3.25
N SER A 73 -13.80 -10.62 -3.75
CA SER A 73 -13.36 -9.43 -3.05
C SER A 73 -12.85 -8.36 -4.03
N ILE A 74 -13.02 -7.11 -3.62
CA ILE A 74 -12.42 -5.93 -4.25
C ILE A 74 -11.88 -5.04 -3.14
N ASP A 75 -10.59 -4.75 -3.20
CA ASP A 75 -9.92 -3.81 -2.32
C ASP A 75 -9.26 -2.70 -3.13
N ILE A 76 -9.39 -1.45 -2.65
CA ILE A 76 -8.76 -0.27 -3.25
C ILE A 76 -7.73 0.28 -2.26
N PHE A 77 -6.49 0.38 -2.73
CA PHE A 77 -5.38 0.92 -1.94
C PHE A 77 -4.69 2.07 -2.65
N THR A 78 -4.00 2.88 -1.84
CA THR A 78 -3.17 3.97 -2.33
C THR A 78 -1.83 3.41 -2.80
N PHE A 79 -1.49 3.69 -4.04
CA PHE A 79 -0.23 3.38 -4.70
C PHE A 79 0.45 4.68 -5.13
N ASN A 80 1.79 4.69 -5.20
CA ASN A 80 2.61 5.81 -5.72
C ASN A 80 2.01 7.21 -5.49
N ASN A 81 1.96 7.64 -4.23
CA ASN A 81 1.61 9.01 -3.86
C ASN A 81 0.19 9.46 -4.28
N GLY A 82 -0.83 8.62 -4.02
CA GLY A 82 -2.24 8.99 -4.19
C GLY A 82 -2.96 8.34 -5.36
N GLU A 83 -2.27 7.52 -6.16
CA GLU A 83 -2.89 6.78 -7.25
C GLU A 83 -3.66 5.56 -6.72
N PRO A 84 -4.91 5.31 -7.15
CA PRO A 84 -5.62 4.11 -6.74
C PRO A 84 -5.02 2.88 -7.43
N LYS A 85 -4.91 1.79 -6.69
CA LYS A 85 -4.71 0.45 -7.24
C LYS A 85 -5.79 -0.49 -6.69
N ALA A 86 -6.38 -1.28 -7.59
CA ALA A 86 -7.38 -2.28 -7.25
C ALA A 86 -6.74 -3.66 -7.07
N SER A 87 -7.19 -4.42 -6.08
CA SER A 87 -6.96 -5.88 -5.98
C SER A 87 -8.31 -6.56 -6.09
N ILE A 88 -8.46 -7.48 -7.04
CA ILE A 88 -9.75 -8.08 -7.37
C ILE A 88 -9.58 -9.59 -7.37
N GLN A 89 -10.40 -10.27 -6.57
CA GLN A 89 -10.49 -11.73 -6.56
C GLN A 89 -11.80 -12.16 -7.18
N LEU A 90 -11.70 -13.05 -8.17
CA LEU A 90 -12.85 -13.58 -8.90
C LEU A 90 -12.89 -15.09 -8.74
N LYS A 91 -14.07 -15.63 -8.51
CA LYS A 91 -14.30 -17.07 -8.55
C LYS A 91 -14.56 -17.50 -9.99
N ASP A 92 -13.76 -18.41 -10.51
CA ASP A 92 -13.97 -18.97 -11.85
C ASP A 92 -13.54 -20.45 -11.87
N ASN A 93 -14.12 -21.26 -12.75
CA ASN A 93 -13.84 -22.70 -12.83
C ASN A 93 -12.60 -22.95 -13.70
N ILE A 94 -11.43 -22.55 -13.21
CA ILE A 94 -10.18 -22.55 -14.00
C ILE A 94 -9.42 -23.88 -13.85
N LEU A 95 -9.62 -24.64 -12.77
CA LEU A 95 -8.89 -25.90 -12.56
C LEU A 95 -9.66 -27.15 -12.99
N LYS A 96 -10.68 -27.02 -13.85
CA LYS A 96 -11.02 -28.16 -14.71
C LYS A 96 -9.76 -28.44 -15.52
N ALA A 97 -9.20 -29.65 -15.37
CA ALA A 97 -7.83 -30.07 -15.64
C ALA A 97 -7.18 -29.71 -17.01
N ASP A 98 -7.84 -28.94 -17.87
CA ASP A 98 -7.44 -28.61 -19.24
C ASP A 98 -7.45 -27.11 -19.58
N ILE A 99 -7.81 -26.18 -18.68
CA ILE A 99 -7.68 -24.74 -18.98
C ILE A 99 -6.20 -24.37 -18.99
N LYS A 100 -5.70 -24.13 -20.18
CA LYS A 100 -4.31 -23.73 -20.43
C LYS A 100 -4.09 -22.37 -19.77
N LYS A 101 -2.91 -22.18 -19.18
CA LYS A 101 -2.45 -20.88 -18.62
C LYS A 101 -2.77 -19.68 -19.52
N ASP A 102 -2.78 -19.88 -20.83
CA ASP A 102 -3.11 -18.88 -21.84
C ASP A 102 -4.56 -18.38 -21.75
N GLU A 103 -5.53 -19.27 -21.52
CA GLU A 103 -6.95 -18.92 -21.37
C GLU A 103 -7.19 -18.11 -20.10
N ALA A 104 -6.56 -18.49 -18.97
CA ALA A 104 -6.61 -17.70 -17.74
C ALA A 104 -5.97 -16.32 -17.92
N THR A 105 -4.86 -16.26 -18.66
CA THR A 105 -4.19 -14.99 -19.00
C THR A 105 -5.06 -14.11 -19.88
N GLU A 106 -5.72 -14.67 -20.88
CA GLU A 106 -6.64 -13.93 -21.76
C GLU A 106 -7.86 -13.42 -20.99
N LEU A 107 -8.40 -14.23 -20.08
CA LEU A 107 -9.48 -13.83 -19.20
C LEU A 107 -9.07 -12.64 -18.30
N CYS A 108 -7.92 -12.72 -17.62
CA CYS A 108 -7.37 -11.61 -16.83
C CYS A 108 -7.19 -10.35 -17.68
N LYS A 109 -6.71 -10.46 -18.92
CA LYS A 109 -6.56 -9.32 -19.84
C LYS A 109 -7.92 -8.68 -20.15
N LYS A 110 -8.91 -9.46 -20.55
CA LYS A 110 -10.27 -8.98 -20.85
C LYS A 110 -10.91 -8.26 -19.65
N ILE A 111 -10.74 -8.80 -18.46
CA ILE A 111 -11.22 -8.19 -17.22
C ILE A 111 -10.47 -6.89 -16.95
N GLY A 112 -9.14 -6.92 -17.08
CA GLY A 112 -8.28 -5.75 -16.93
C GLY A 112 -8.64 -4.60 -17.88
N GLU A 113 -8.99 -4.90 -19.13
CA GLU A 113 -9.46 -3.91 -20.11
C GLU A 113 -10.78 -3.24 -19.68
N LYS A 114 -11.71 -3.99 -19.07
CA LYS A 114 -12.96 -3.43 -18.53
C LYS A 114 -12.71 -2.53 -17.32
N ILE A 115 -11.74 -2.86 -16.46
CA ILE A 115 -11.45 -2.11 -15.21
C ILE A 115 -10.59 -0.88 -15.46
N LYS A 116 -9.69 -0.93 -16.45
CA LYS A 116 -8.70 0.14 -16.74
C LYS A 116 -9.29 1.56 -16.82
N PRO A 117 -10.50 1.79 -17.38
CA PRO A 117 -11.13 3.13 -17.37
C PRO A 117 -11.51 3.64 -15.98
N ILE A 118 -11.68 2.75 -15.00
CA ILE A 118 -12.07 3.07 -13.62
C ILE A 118 -10.83 3.16 -12.72
N CYS A 119 -9.93 2.18 -12.84
CA CYS A 119 -8.69 2.12 -12.08
C CYS A 119 -7.55 1.63 -13.00
N SER A 120 -6.57 2.49 -13.26
CA SER A 120 -5.49 2.22 -14.22
C SER A 120 -4.47 1.19 -13.73
N LYS A 121 -4.45 0.93 -12.41
CA LYS A 121 -3.59 -0.07 -11.76
C LYS A 121 -4.47 -1.12 -11.11
N TYR A 122 -4.25 -2.37 -11.44
CA TYR A 122 -5.02 -3.47 -10.85
C TYR A 122 -4.19 -4.75 -10.80
N ASP A 123 -4.52 -5.58 -9.81
CA ASP A 123 -4.13 -6.99 -9.75
C ASP A 123 -5.43 -7.82 -9.78
N ILE A 124 -5.44 -8.87 -10.60
CA ILE A 124 -6.58 -9.78 -10.73
C ILE A 124 -6.11 -11.17 -10.35
N GLU A 125 -6.76 -11.75 -9.36
CA GLU A 125 -6.55 -13.11 -8.90
C GLU A 125 -7.80 -13.93 -9.21
N LEU A 126 -7.58 -15.11 -9.79
CA LEU A 126 -8.64 -16.03 -10.12
C LEU A 126 -8.59 -17.21 -9.13
N ILE A 127 -9.65 -17.34 -8.35
CA ILE A 127 -9.83 -18.38 -7.37
C ILE A 127 -10.64 -19.50 -8.00
N ASP A 128 -10.08 -20.69 -7.99
CA ASP A 128 -10.77 -21.86 -8.49
C ASP A 128 -11.88 -22.33 -7.53
N LYS A 129 -13.06 -22.65 -8.08
CA LYS A 129 -14.19 -23.09 -7.25
C LYS A 129 -13.95 -24.45 -6.59
N ASP A 130 -13.17 -25.33 -7.24
CA ASP A 130 -12.94 -26.70 -6.80
C ASP A 130 -11.80 -26.80 -5.77
N ASN A 131 -10.96 -25.76 -5.64
CA ASN A 131 -9.84 -25.72 -4.71
C ASN A 131 -10.14 -25.02 -3.36
N GLN A 132 -11.40 -24.60 -3.12
CA GLN A 132 -11.82 -24.23 -1.76
C GLN A 132 -11.99 -25.52 -0.94
N LEU A 133 -10.88 -25.96 -0.33
CA LEU A 133 -10.88 -26.97 0.72
C LEU A 133 -11.86 -26.53 1.82
N ASN A 134 -13.06 -27.07 1.80
CA ASN A 134 -13.98 -27.00 2.92
C ASN A 134 -13.32 -27.72 4.11
N PHE A 135 -12.67 -26.96 4.99
CA PHE A 135 -12.37 -27.45 6.33
C PHE A 135 -13.69 -27.49 7.10
N MET A 136 -14.30 -28.68 7.14
CA MET A 136 -15.48 -28.98 7.94
C MET A 136 -15.09 -29.22 9.40
#